data_AF-A0A928YFC8-F1
#
_entry.id   AF-A0A928YFC8-F1
#
_cell.length_a   1.000
_cell.length_b   1.000
_cell.length_c   1.000
_cell.angle_alpha   90.00
_cell.angle_beta   90.00
_cell.angle_gamma   90.00
#
_symmetry.space_group_name_H-M   'P 1'
#
loop_
_entity.id
_entity.type
_entity.pdbx_description
1 polymer ?
#
loop_
_entity_poly.entity_id
_entity_poly.type
_entity_poly.pdbx_seq_one_letter_code
_entity_poly.pdbx_strand_id
1 'polypeptide(L)'
;MRTCSKQGSWRTASCTRTNKGTPQEASFPLLANLIGDIIDKELEKAGYKFVRYADDFVVMTKTKDELPAALSYVKEIIAGKLGMKLSEDKTKLTNFERGFRFLGYDFKGKYKGISTKSLNKLKSLS
;
A
#
# COMPACT_ATOMS: atom_id res chain seq x y z
N MET A 1 35.42 44.93 -3.18
CA MET A 1 34.27 45.85 -3.36
C MET A 1 33.29 45.24 -4.37
N ARG A 2 32.30 44.45 -3.91
CA ARG A 2 31.01 44.21 -4.59
C ARG A 2 29.98 43.92 -3.50
N THR A 3 28.91 44.68 -3.53
CA THR A 3 27.94 44.89 -2.46
C THR A 3 26.89 43.78 -2.41
N CYS A 4 26.61 43.32 -1.20
CA CYS A 4 25.48 42.48 -0.81
C CYS A 4 24.19 43.32 -0.84
N SER A 5 23.24 42.96 -1.71
CA SER A 5 21.87 43.49 -1.67
C SER A 5 20.98 42.53 -0.90
N LYS A 6 20.48 43.04 0.23
CA LYS A 6 19.55 42.43 1.17
C LYS A 6 18.24 41.99 0.49
N GLN A 7 17.79 40.77 0.76
CA GLN A 7 16.50 40.46 1.44
C GLN A 7 16.22 38.95 1.39
N GLY A 8 15.91 38.36 2.56
CA GLY A 8 15.35 37.00 2.64
C GLY A 8 15.84 36.18 3.84
N SER A 9 15.17 36.35 4.99
CA SER A 9 14.96 35.33 6.03
C SER A 9 16.03 34.24 6.24
N TRP A 10 16.84 34.39 7.29
CA TRP A 10 17.63 33.30 7.85
C TRP A 10 16.71 32.28 8.56
N ARG A 11 16.28 31.24 7.85
CA ARG A 11 15.98 29.95 8.49
C ARG A 11 17.16 29.04 8.20
N THR A 12 17.87 28.69 9.26
CA THR A 12 18.96 27.73 9.31
C THR A 12 18.58 26.46 8.58
N ALA A 13 19.10 26.29 7.37
CA ALA A 13 19.13 24.99 6.71
C ALA A 13 20.19 24.14 7.44
N SER A 14 19.77 23.45 8.51
CA SER A 14 20.53 22.32 9.02
C SER A 14 20.47 21.23 7.95
N CYS A 15 21.52 21.13 7.13
CA CYS A 15 21.75 19.95 6.29
C CYS A 15 21.99 18.76 7.21
N THR A 16 20.91 18.07 7.60
CA THR A 16 21.01 16.72 8.12
C THR A 16 21.25 15.82 6.92
N ARG A 17 22.44 15.22 6.86
CA ARG A 17 22.78 14.17 5.91
C ARG A 17 21.98 12.92 6.29
N THR A 18 20.73 12.84 5.87
CA THR A 18 19.96 11.60 5.92
C THR A 18 20.45 10.67 4.81
N ASN A 19 21.05 9.54 5.22
CA ASN A 19 21.63 8.54 4.32
C ASN A 19 20.57 7.64 3.63
N LYS A 20 19.29 8.05 3.65
CA LYS A 20 18.17 7.43 2.92
C LYS A 20 17.09 8.50 2.73
N GLY A 21 16.88 8.94 1.50
CA GLY A 21 15.79 9.83 1.14
C GLY A 21 16.10 10.67 -0.08
N THR A 22 15.58 10.29 -1.24
CA THR A 22 15.51 11.16 -2.42
C THR A 22 14.44 12.24 -2.21
N PRO A 23 14.75 13.53 -2.38
CA PRO A 23 13.76 14.58 -2.45
C PRO A 23 13.15 14.58 -3.86
N GLN A 24 12.10 13.81 -4.10
CA GLN A 24 11.50 13.79 -5.45
C GLN A 24 10.01 13.43 -5.45
N GLU A 25 9.17 14.28 -4.89
CA GLU A 25 7.72 14.04 -4.69
C GLU A 25 6.87 13.98 -5.98
N ALA A 26 7.46 14.02 -7.19
CA ALA A 26 6.71 13.98 -8.46
C ALA A 26 6.92 12.70 -9.30
N SER A 27 7.97 11.90 -9.05
CA SER A 27 8.29 10.71 -9.88
C SER A 27 7.91 9.36 -9.24
N PHE A 28 7.57 9.35 -7.95
CA PHE A 28 7.11 8.13 -7.26
C PHE A 28 5.78 7.53 -7.78
N PRO A 29 4.77 8.29 -8.25
CA PRO A 29 3.51 7.66 -8.64
C PRO A 29 3.63 6.80 -9.90
N LEU A 30 4.49 7.19 -10.85
CA LEU A 30 4.74 6.38 -12.05
C LEU A 30 5.54 5.12 -11.70
N LEU A 31 6.54 5.25 -10.82
CA LEU A 31 7.37 4.13 -10.41
C LEU A 31 6.59 3.12 -9.55
N ALA A 32 5.74 3.58 -8.64
CA ALA A 32 4.85 2.72 -7.87
C ALA A 32 3.88 1.94 -8.77
N ASN A 33 3.33 2.59 -9.80
CA ASN A 33 2.47 1.92 -10.77
C ASN A 33 3.23 0.87 -11.59
N LEU A 34 4.45 1.17 -12.05
CA LEU A 34 5.29 0.22 -12.79
C LEU A 34 5.67 -1.00 -11.93
N ILE A 35 6.03 -0.77 -10.67
CA ILE A 35 6.35 -1.84 -9.72
C ILE A 35 5.12 -2.70 -9.41
N GLY A 36 3.96 -2.06 -9.24
CA GLY A 36 2.69 -2.77 -9.07
C GLY A 36 2.36 -3.66 -10.27
N ASP A 37 2.61 -3.17 -11.49
CA ASP A 37 2.36 -3.92 -12.73
C ASP A 37 3.21 -5.22 -12.83
N ILE A 38 4.42 -5.21 -12.27
CA ILE A 38 5.26 -6.42 -12.18
C ILE A 38 4.62 -7.46 -11.25
N ILE A 39 4.13 -7.05 -10.08
CA ILE A 39 3.46 -7.95 -9.14
C ILE A 39 2.19 -8.51 -9.78
N ASP A 40 1.40 -7.64 -10.41
CA ASP A 40 0.14 -8.00 -11.05
C ASP A 40 0.36 -9.10 -12.10
N LYS A 41 1.38 -8.96 -12.96
CA LYS A 41 1.75 -9.98 -13.97
C LYS A 41 2.17 -11.32 -13.36
N GLU A 42 2.92 -11.31 -12.26
CA GLU A 42 3.34 -12.56 -11.59
C GLU A 42 2.18 -13.26 -10.90
N LEU A 43 1.19 -12.50 -10.39
CA LEU A 43 -0.05 -13.05 -9.83
C LEU A 43 -0.98 -13.60 -10.92
N GLU A 44 -1.08 -12.92 -12.06
CA GLU A 44 -1.83 -13.40 -13.22
C GLU A 44 -1.24 -14.69 -13.79
N LYS A 45 0.08 -14.78 -13.92
CA LYS A 45 0.79 -16.01 -14.35
C LYS A 45 0.51 -17.19 -13.41
N ALA A 46 0.45 -16.93 -12.11
CA ALA A 46 0.10 -17.94 -11.11
C ALA A 46 -1.41 -18.28 -11.09
N GLY A 47 -2.24 -17.57 -11.85
CA GLY A 47 -3.68 -17.82 -11.97
C GLY A 47 -4.50 -17.30 -10.78
N TYR A 48 -3.93 -16.45 -9.93
CA TYR A 48 -4.64 -15.87 -8.79
C TYR A 48 -5.58 -14.75 -9.24
N LYS A 49 -6.74 -14.65 -8.57
CA LYS A 49 -7.63 -13.50 -8.73
C LYS A 49 -7.27 -12.46 -7.67
N PHE A 50 -7.06 -11.22 -8.08
CA PHE A 50 -6.71 -10.15 -7.14
C PHE A 50 -7.37 -8.82 -7.53
N VAL A 51 -7.43 -7.92 -6.57
CA VAL A 51 -7.87 -6.53 -6.74
C VAL A 51 -6.85 -5.64 -6.07
N ARG A 52 -6.31 -4.66 -6.81
CA ARG A 52 -5.33 -3.69 -6.30
C ARG A 52 -5.91 -2.27 -6.37
N TYR A 53 -5.64 -1.48 -5.33
CA TYR A 53 -5.97 -0.07 -5.24
C TYR A 53 -4.77 0.69 -4.65
N ALA A 54 -4.06 1.43 -5.50
CA ALA A 54 -2.78 2.03 -5.16
C ALA A 54 -1.83 0.98 -4.53
N ASP A 55 -1.45 1.17 -3.26
CA ASP A 55 -0.58 0.28 -2.49
C ASP A 55 -1.32 -0.88 -1.79
N ASP A 56 -2.66 -0.81 -1.69
CA ASP A 56 -3.47 -1.83 -1.02
C ASP A 56 -3.97 -2.88 -2.04
N PHE A 57 -3.77 -4.16 -1.76
CA PHE A 57 -4.24 -5.25 -2.63
C PHE A 57 -4.89 -6.39 -1.84
N VAL A 58 -5.80 -7.10 -2.51
CA VAL A 58 -6.50 -8.29 -1.99
C VAL A 58 -6.32 -9.42 -3.00
N VAL A 59 -5.78 -10.55 -2.53
CA VAL A 59 -5.66 -11.77 -3.33
C VAL A 59 -6.71 -12.77 -2.87
N MET A 60 -7.39 -13.40 -3.82
CA MET A 60 -8.45 -14.38 -3.60
C MET A 60 -8.02 -15.74 -4.14
N THR A 61 -8.18 -16.76 -3.31
CA THR A 61 -7.98 -18.17 -3.67
C THR A 61 -9.32 -18.90 -3.69
N LYS A 62 -9.37 -20.06 -4.37
CA LYS A 62 -10.58 -20.89 -4.42
C LYS A 62 -10.80 -21.65 -3.12
N THR A 63 -9.71 -22.10 -2.50
CA THR A 63 -9.73 -22.92 -1.29
C THR A 63 -8.96 -22.25 -0.15
N LYS A 64 -9.29 -22.63 1.08
CA LYS A 64 -8.60 -22.14 2.30
C LYS A 64 -7.18 -22.70 2.41
N ASP A 65 -6.94 -23.88 1.83
CA ASP A 65 -5.65 -24.57 1.89
C ASP A 65 -4.61 -23.93 0.95
N GLU A 66 -5.06 -23.31 -0.14
CA GLU A 66 -4.21 -22.52 -1.04
C GLU A 66 -3.81 -21.16 -0.46
N LEU A 67 -4.54 -20.66 0.53
CA LEU A 67 -4.35 -19.34 1.12
C LEU A 67 -2.93 -19.12 1.70
N PRO A 68 -2.36 -20.04 2.52
CA PRO A 68 -0.99 -19.92 3.00
C PRO A 68 0.04 -20.00 1.86
N ALA A 69 -0.18 -20.88 0.87
CA ALA A 69 0.71 -20.99 -0.29
C ALA A 69 0.74 -19.70 -1.12
N ALA A 70 -0.43 -19.11 -1.38
CA ALA A 70 -0.56 -17.83 -2.06
C ALA A 70 0.13 -16.69 -1.28
N LEU A 71 -0.01 -16.67 0.04
CA LEU A 71 0.67 -15.67 0.89
C LEU A 71 2.19 -15.82 0.82
N SER A 72 2.72 -17.04 0.86
CA SER A 72 4.16 -17.29 0.69
C SER A 72 4.64 -16.84 -0.70
N TYR A 73 3.90 -17.18 -1.75
CA TYR A 73 4.22 -16.76 -3.12
C TYR A 73 4.25 -15.24 -3.28
N VAL A 74 3.25 -14.53 -2.75
CA VAL A 74 3.22 -13.06 -2.73
C VAL A 74 4.42 -12.50 -1.97
N LYS A 75 4.77 -13.07 -0.82
CA LYS A 75 5.95 -12.63 -0.06
C LYS A 75 7.24 -12.79 -0.86
N GLU A 76 7.41 -13.90 -1.57
CA GLU A 76 8.57 -14.16 -2.41
C GLU A 76 8.68 -13.18 -3.58
N ILE A 77 7.57 -12.89 -4.27
CA ILE A 77 7.54 -11.90 -5.35
C ILE A 77 7.94 -10.51 -4.83
N ILE A 78 7.33 -10.07 -3.71
CA ILE A 78 7.61 -8.75 -3.15
C ILE A 78 9.06 -8.66 -2.67
N ALA A 79 9.55 -9.69 -1.99
CA ALA A 79 10.95 -9.73 -1.54
C ALA A 79 11.93 -9.75 -2.71
N GLY A 80 11.64 -10.52 -3.76
CA GLY A 80 12.52 -10.66 -4.92
C GLY A 80 12.49 -9.46 -5.87
N LYS A 81 11.32 -8.83 -6.10
CA LYS A 81 11.16 -7.73 -7.07
C LYS A 81 11.31 -6.35 -6.44
N LEU A 82 10.79 -6.13 -5.23
CA LEU A 82 10.84 -4.84 -4.56
C LEU A 82 11.97 -4.75 -3.52
N GLY A 83 12.50 -5.88 -3.05
CA GLY A 83 13.42 -5.88 -1.91
C GLY A 83 12.76 -5.40 -0.61
N MET A 84 11.42 -5.41 -0.54
CA MET A 84 10.64 -4.95 0.59
C MET A 84 10.06 -6.14 1.37
N LYS A 85 9.91 -5.99 2.69
CA LYS A 85 9.29 -7.00 3.56
C LYS A 85 7.83 -6.64 3.80
N LEU A 86 6.92 -7.56 3.50
CA LEU A 86 5.50 -7.40 3.80
C LEU A 86 5.31 -7.34 5.32
N SER A 87 4.55 -6.35 5.81
CA SER A 87 4.20 -6.27 7.22
C SER A 87 3.14 -7.32 7.56
N GLU A 88 3.56 -8.38 8.27
CA GLU A 88 2.67 -9.50 8.63
C GLU A 88 1.47 -9.05 9.46
N ASP A 89 1.62 -7.99 10.27
CA ASP A 89 0.53 -7.42 11.08
C ASP A 89 -0.61 -6.81 10.25
N LYS A 90 -0.30 -6.38 9.01
CA LYS A 90 -1.30 -5.81 8.10
C LYS A 90 -1.95 -6.88 7.21
N THR A 91 -1.30 -8.03 7.05
CA THR A 91 -1.80 -9.11 6.20
C THR A 91 -2.78 -9.98 6.98
N LYS A 92 -4.04 -9.98 6.57
CA LYS A 92 -5.09 -10.77 7.23
C LYS A 92 -5.60 -11.87 6.30
N LEU A 93 -5.48 -13.11 6.76
CA LEU A 93 -6.11 -14.26 6.15
C LEU A 93 -7.57 -14.32 6.62
N THR A 94 -8.52 -14.19 5.71
CA THR A 94 -9.94 -14.17 6.03
C THR A 94 -10.77 -14.82 4.93
N ASN A 95 -12.02 -15.16 5.26
CA ASN A 95 -13.00 -15.71 4.34
C ASN A 95 -14.12 -14.68 4.12
N PHE A 96 -14.76 -14.70 2.95
CA PHE A 96 -15.91 -13.86 2.61
C PHE A 96 -17.06 -13.98 3.63
N GLU A 97 -17.23 -15.14 4.27
CA GLU A 97 -18.26 -15.36 5.31
C GLU A 97 -17.97 -14.64 6.63
N ARG A 98 -16.70 -14.65 7.07
CA ARG A 98 -16.27 -13.89 8.26
C ARG A 98 -16.29 -12.40 7.99
N GLY A 99 -16.09 -12.05 6.73
CA GLY A 99 -16.05 -10.69 6.23
C GLY A 99 -14.68 -10.06 6.37
N PHE A 100 -14.43 -9.05 5.53
CA PHE A 100 -13.17 -8.34 5.51
C PHE A 100 -13.38 -6.86 5.20
N ARG A 101 -12.43 -6.05 5.65
CA ARG A 101 -12.43 -4.61 5.41
C ARG A 101 -11.47 -4.28 4.28
N PHE A 102 -11.94 -3.53 3.30
CA PHE A 102 -11.11 -3.03 2.21
C PHE A 102 -11.56 -1.62 1.82
N LEU A 103 -10.62 -0.67 1.78
CA LEU A 103 -10.84 0.74 1.44
C LEU A 103 -11.97 1.43 2.24
N GLY A 104 -12.14 1.05 3.51
CA GLY A 104 -13.19 1.62 4.35
C GLY A 104 -14.59 1.05 4.10
N TYR A 105 -14.71 -0.03 3.33
CA TYR A 105 -15.90 -0.84 3.20
C TYR A 105 -15.74 -2.16 3.94
N ASP A 106 -16.80 -2.61 4.60
CA ASP A 106 -16.89 -3.94 5.17
C ASP A 106 -17.67 -4.85 4.21
N PHE A 107 -17.03 -5.92 3.76
CA PHE A 107 -17.57 -6.96 2.89
C PHE A 107 -17.92 -8.18 3.75
N LYS A 108 -19.16 -8.64 3.75
CA LYS A 108 -19.59 -9.85 4.49
C LYS A 108 -20.64 -10.60 3.69
N GLY A 109 -20.27 -11.73 3.08
CA GLY A 109 -21.15 -12.46 2.16
C GLY A 109 -21.67 -11.56 1.04
N LYS A 110 -22.99 -11.39 0.93
CA LYS A 110 -23.65 -10.49 -0.04
C LYS A 110 -23.75 -9.03 0.43
N TYR A 111 -23.39 -8.75 1.68
CA TYR A 111 -23.49 -7.42 2.27
C TYR A 111 -22.24 -6.58 1.97
N LYS A 112 -22.48 -5.35 1.49
CA LYS A 112 -21.47 -4.31 1.30
C LYS A 112 -21.92 -3.07 2.06
N GLY A 113 -21.19 -2.69 3.11
CA GLY A 113 -21.51 -1.53 3.95
C GLY A 113 -20.30 -0.64 4.19
N ILE A 114 -20.55 0.61 4.56
CA ILE A 114 -19.48 1.53 5.01
C ILE A 114 -18.96 1.03 6.36
N SER A 115 -17.64 0.97 6.51
CA SER A 115 -17.01 0.58 7.76
C SER A 115 -17.43 1.48 8.91
N THR A 116 -17.75 0.86 10.05
CA THR A 116 -18.09 1.57 11.30
C THR A 116 -17.00 2.56 11.72
N LYS A 117 -15.73 2.30 11.39
CA LYS A 117 -14.62 3.25 11.65
C LYS A 117 -14.70 4.49 10.77
N SER A 118 -15.02 4.34 9.49
CA SER A 118 -15.17 5.47 8.56
C SER A 118 -16.38 6.32 8.94
N LEU A 119 -17.46 5.66 9.36
CA LEU A 119 -18.70 6.31 9.78
C LEU A 119 -18.52 7.08 11.11
N ASN A 120 -17.77 6.53 12.07
CA ASN A 120 -17.44 7.22 13.31
C ASN A 120 -16.52 8.43 13.07
N LYS A 121 -15.60 8.35 12.11
CA LYS A 121 -14.74 9.48 11.73
C LYS A 121 -15.53 10.61 11.07
N LEU A 122 -16.56 10.28 10.31
CA LEU A 122 -17.49 11.27 9.74
C LEU A 122 -18.35 11.92 10.84
N LYS A 123 -18.86 11.13 11.78
CA LYS A 123 -19.67 11.63 12.91
C LYS A 123 -18.88 12.49 13.90
N SER A 124 -17.58 12.28 14.04
CA SER A 124 -16.72 13.13 14.89
C SER A 124 -16.39 14.50 14.26
N LEU A 125 -16.80 14.72 13.01
CA LEU A 125 -16.59 15.98 12.27
C LEU A 125 -17.84 16.87 12.22
N SER A 126 -18.97 16.40 12.77
CA SER A 126 -20.24 17.13 12.94
C SER A 126 -20.47 17.44 14.41
#